data_AF-A0A6B8QTJ1-F1
#
_entry.id   AF-A0A6B8QTJ1-F1
#
_cell.length_a   1.000
_cell.length_b   1.000
_cell.length_c   1.000
_cell.angle_alpha   90.00
_cell.angle_beta   90.00
_cell.angle_gamma   90.00
#
_symmetry.space_group_name_H-M   'P 1'
#
loop_
_entity.id
_entity.type
_entity.pdbx_description
1 polymer ?
#
loop_
_entity_poly.entity_id
_entity_poly.type
_entity_poly.pdbx_seq_one_letter_code
_entity_poly.pdbx_strand_id
1 'polypeptide(L)'
;MLSEQGLYFFLGRSDKPKALPFQMWLAGDVLPAIRKHGHYHDTEGKMGSLIGQTIGTDGFHCLAAVVDGRLRHYPKGIRQRARSHLWSQVRKAFGVSRGEDIPASQLDSARQFIAAYVLEGEWLPAPPCIPVDTPLILPTTLDKDDQLNLQSLCGHMLQIRDLYRHYHLYDALTYLGSPAGKRLYGHVVDGAAIAQRYQPRLEFQLSP
;
A
#
# COMPACT_ATOMS: atom_id res chain seq x y z
N MET A 1 -6.65 24.86 57.42
CA MET A 1 -7.49 23.70 57.08
C MET A 1 -7.19 23.30 55.64
N LEU A 2 -6.92 22.02 55.37
CA LEU A 2 -6.68 21.53 54.00
C LEU A 2 -8.03 21.29 53.33
N SER A 3 -8.25 21.82 52.13
CA SER A 3 -9.47 21.53 51.36
C SER A 3 -9.42 20.11 50.80
N GLU A 4 -10.58 19.48 50.58
CA GLU A 4 -10.69 18.13 50.00
C GLU A 4 -9.96 18.03 48.64
N GLN A 5 -10.14 19.05 47.79
CA GLN A 5 -9.41 19.17 46.53
C GLN A 5 -7.89 19.27 46.74
N GLY A 6 -7.44 20.03 47.73
CA GLY A 6 -6.02 20.17 48.05
C GLY A 6 -5.39 18.86 48.53
N LEU A 7 -6.13 18.05 49.30
CA LEU A 7 -5.70 16.72 49.72
C LEU A 7 -5.50 15.80 48.52
N TYR A 8 -6.50 15.69 47.64
CA TYR A 8 -6.42 14.82 46.46
C TYR A 8 -5.38 15.29 45.44
N PHE A 9 -5.24 16.59 45.26
CA PHE A 9 -4.21 17.16 44.41
C PHE A 9 -2.80 16.81 44.92
N PHE A 10 -2.60 16.83 46.24
CA PHE A 10 -1.31 16.45 46.84
C PHE A 10 -1.02 14.95 46.71
N LEU A 11 -2.02 14.09 46.92
CA LEU A 11 -1.90 12.64 46.75
C LEU A 11 -1.61 12.24 45.29
N GLY A 12 -2.24 12.91 44.32
CA GLY A 12 -2.10 12.63 42.89
C GLY A 12 -1.07 13.51 42.16
N ARG A 13 -0.18 14.17 42.90
CA ARG A 13 0.69 15.22 42.37
C ARG A 13 1.67 14.68 41.33
N SER A 14 1.77 15.37 40.20
CA SER A 14 2.81 15.17 39.19
C SER A 14 3.40 16.53 38.79
N ASP A 15 4.73 16.65 38.79
CA ASP A 15 5.43 17.88 38.45
C ASP A 15 5.54 18.13 36.93
N LYS A 16 4.87 17.30 36.10
CA LYS A 16 4.83 17.47 34.64
C LYS A 16 3.78 18.53 34.25
N PRO A 17 4.10 19.56 33.45
CA PRO A 17 3.13 20.60 33.07
C PRO A 17 1.96 20.05 32.25
N LYS A 18 2.20 19.00 31.43
CA LYS A 18 1.14 18.30 30.67
C LYS A 18 0.13 17.58 31.56
N ALA A 19 0.51 17.24 32.79
CA ALA A 19 -0.35 16.51 33.73
C ALA A 19 -1.20 17.43 34.61
N LEU A 20 -0.92 18.74 34.63
CA LEU A 20 -1.62 19.69 35.49
C LEU A 20 -3.13 19.77 35.19
N PRO A 21 -3.59 19.85 33.92
CA PRO A 21 -5.03 19.87 33.63
C PRO A 21 -5.75 18.62 34.13
N PHE A 22 -5.13 17.45 33.96
CA PHE A 22 -5.67 16.17 34.44
C PHE A 22 -5.74 16.12 35.97
N GLN A 23 -4.69 16.57 36.67
CA GLN A 23 -4.66 16.62 38.13
C GLN A 23 -5.75 17.54 38.70
N MET A 24 -5.94 18.71 38.09
CA MET A 24 -6.97 19.66 38.50
C MET A 24 -8.38 19.09 38.30
N TRP A 25 -8.63 18.44 37.17
CA TRP A 25 -9.90 17.77 36.88
C TRP A 25 -10.16 16.61 37.86
N LEU A 26 -9.17 15.74 38.06
CA LEU A 26 -9.29 14.57 38.93
C LEU A 26 -9.56 14.96 40.39
N ALA A 27 -8.79 15.93 40.92
CA ALA A 27 -8.89 16.35 42.31
C ALA A 27 -10.08 17.28 42.59
N GLY A 28 -10.49 18.08 41.60
CA GLY A 28 -11.57 19.07 41.76
C GLY A 28 -12.96 18.53 41.48
N ASP A 29 -13.08 17.59 40.53
CA ASP A 29 -14.37 17.13 40.03
C ASP A 29 -14.57 15.63 40.30
N VAL A 30 -13.71 14.78 39.74
CA VAL A 30 -13.92 13.32 39.72
C VAL A 30 -13.90 12.68 41.10
N LEU A 31 -12.83 12.86 41.86
CA LEU A 31 -12.67 12.22 43.18
C LEU A 31 -13.70 12.72 44.20
N PRO A 32 -13.98 14.03 44.30
CA PRO A 32 -15.08 14.52 45.13
C PRO A 32 -16.46 13.98 44.70
N ALA A 33 -16.73 13.88 43.39
CA ALA A 33 -17.99 13.35 42.89
C ALA A 33 -18.18 11.87 43.26
N ILE A 34 -17.15 11.03 43.05
CA ILE A 34 -17.17 9.60 43.42
C ILE A 34 -17.33 9.44 44.93
N ARG A 35 -16.61 10.23 45.74
CA ARG A 35 -16.74 10.16 47.21
C ARG A 35 -18.17 10.46 47.67
N LYS A 36 -18.83 11.44 47.06
CA LYS A 36 -20.18 11.89 47.45
C LYS A 36 -21.30 10.99 46.92
N HIS A 37 -21.19 10.51 45.68
CA HIS A 37 -22.29 9.86 44.97
C HIS A 37 -22.03 8.36 44.71
N GLY A 38 -20.83 7.86 45.02
CA GLY A 38 -20.42 6.48 44.75
C GLY A 38 -20.11 6.18 43.28
N HIS A 39 -20.25 7.16 42.38
CA HIS A 39 -19.95 7.07 40.96
C HIS A 39 -19.64 8.47 40.39
N TYR A 40 -18.99 8.53 39.23
CA TYR A 40 -18.80 9.77 38.48
C TYR A 40 -19.91 9.90 37.44
N HIS A 41 -20.65 11.00 37.48
CA HIS A 41 -21.61 11.36 36.45
C HIS A 41 -21.13 12.64 35.79
N ASP A 42 -20.96 12.61 34.46
CA ASP A 42 -20.54 13.78 33.71
C ASP A 42 -21.71 14.74 33.55
N THR A 43 -21.71 15.81 34.35
CA THR A 43 -22.74 16.86 34.35
C THR A 43 -22.68 17.78 33.13
N GLU A 44 -21.54 17.84 32.45
CA GLU A 44 -21.34 18.68 31.25
C GLU A 44 -21.61 17.91 29.95
N GLY A 45 -21.91 16.60 30.03
CA GLY A 45 -22.28 15.77 28.87
C GLY A 45 -21.16 15.56 27.85
N LYS A 46 -19.90 15.84 28.21
CA LYS A 46 -18.73 15.69 27.32
C LYS A 46 -18.48 14.23 26.94
N MET A 47 -18.74 13.28 27.83
CA MET A 47 -18.74 11.84 27.56
C MET A 47 -20.02 11.39 26.84
N GLY A 48 -21.16 12.00 27.14
CA GLY A 48 -22.45 11.71 26.47
C GLY A 48 -22.46 12.09 24.99
N SER A 49 -21.66 13.08 24.58
CA SER A 49 -21.46 13.41 23.18
C SER A 49 -20.65 12.37 22.41
N LEU A 50 -19.87 11.51 23.08
CA LEU A 50 -19.05 10.46 22.46
C LEU A 50 -19.74 9.09 22.47
N ILE A 51 -20.62 8.85 23.43
CA ILE A 51 -21.38 7.61 23.57
C ILE A 51 -22.73 7.78 22.86
N GLY A 52 -22.76 7.54 21.55
CA GLY A 52 -23.99 7.47 20.75
C GLY A 52 -24.12 8.46 19.59
N GLN A 53 -23.22 9.46 19.47
CA GLN A 53 -23.19 10.31 18.26
C GLN A 53 -22.35 9.68 17.15
N THR A 54 -21.24 9.03 17.52
CA THR A 54 -20.35 8.29 16.63
C THR A 54 -20.48 6.79 16.88
N ILE A 55 -20.17 5.97 15.88
CA ILE A 55 -20.29 4.50 16.02
C ILE A 55 -19.34 3.92 17.09
N GLY A 56 -18.31 4.69 17.47
CA GLY A 56 -17.39 4.31 18.53
C GLY A 56 -16.54 3.09 18.15
N THR A 57 -15.96 2.44 19.16
CA THR A 57 -15.11 1.25 18.97
C THR A 57 -15.90 0.06 18.43
N ASP A 58 -17.11 -0.16 18.93
CA ASP A 58 -17.91 -1.34 18.61
C ASP A 58 -18.39 -1.30 17.16
N GLY A 59 -18.91 -0.15 16.71
CA GLY A 59 -19.30 0.03 15.31
C GLY A 59 -18.11 -0.01 14.35
N PHE A 60 -16.95 0.52 14.77
CA PHE A 60 -15.72 0.39 14.00
C PHE A 60 -15.29 -1.08 13.83
N HIS A 61 -15.39 -1.91 14.88
CA HIS A 61 -15.10 -3.34 14.79
C HIS A 61 -16.05 -4.06 13.82
N CYS A 62 -17.34 -3.72 13.82
CA CYS A 62 -18.29 -4.25 12.86
C CYS A 62 -17.91 -3.90 11.41
N LEU A 63 -17.57 -2.64 11.14
CA LEU A 63 -17.11 -2.22 9.81
C LEU A 63 -15.80 -2.91 9.41
N ALA A 64 -14.85 -3.03 10.34
CA ALA A 64 -13.59 -3.73 10.11
C ALA A 64 -13.79 -5.20 9.73
N ALA A 65 -14.72 -5.90 10.37
CA ALA A 65 -15.05 -7.27 10.03
C ALA A 65 -15.61 -7.41 8.60
N VAL A 66 -16.40 -6.45 8.13
CA VAL A 66 -16.92 -6.41 6.75
C VAL A 66 -15.77 -6.20 5.76
N VAL A 67 -14.87 -5.25 6.04
CA VAL A 67 -13.68 -5.01 5.21
C VAL A 67 -12.80 -6.26 5.14
N ASP A 68 -12.56 -6.90 6.27
CA ASP A 68 -11.75 -8.12 6.32
C ASP A 68 -12.40 -9.27 5.58
N GLY A 69 -13.71 -9.47 5.73
CA GLY A 69 -14.48 -10.46 4.98
C GLY A 69 -14.32 -10.27 3.47
N ARG A 70 -14.40 -9.03 2.99
CA ARG A 70 -14.20 -8.69 1.57
C ARG A 70 -12.78 -9.01 1.09
N LEU A 71 -11.78 -8.67 1.90
CA LEU A 71 -10.36 -8.84 1.54
C LEU A 71 -9.82 -10.27 1.69
N ARG A 72 -10.60 -11.21 2.23
CA ARG A 72 -10.18 -12.63 2.37
C ARG A 72 -9.78 -13.27 1.04
N HIS A 73 -10.43 -12.88 -0.04
CA HIS A 73 -10.19 -13.42 -1.39
C HIS A 73 -8.89 -12.91 -2.02
N TYR A 74 -8.25 -11.89 -1.42
CA TYR A 74 -7.01 -11.32 -1.93
C TYR A 74 -5.77 -12.04 -1.36
N PRO A 75 -4.66 -12.11 -2.12
CA PRO A 75 -3.41 -12.72 -1.69
C PRO A 75 -2.79 -11.97 -0.51
N LYS A 76 -2.17 -12.73 0.42
CA LYS A 76 -1.71 -12.21 1.73
C LYS A 76 -0.82 -10.98 1.64
N GLY A 77 0.04 -10.88 0.62
CA GLY A 77 0.98 -9.76 0.46
C GLY A 77 0.33 -8.40 0.18
N ILE A 78 -0.91 -8.37 -0.32
CA ILE A 78 -1.55 -7.12 -0.78
C ILE A 78 -2.76 -6.75 0.08
N ARG A 79 -3.30 -7.70 0.87
CA ARG A 79 -4.43 -7.47 1.77
C ARG A 79 -4.24 -6.23 2.66
N GLN A 80 -3.05 -6.04 3.22
CA GLN A 80 -2.80 -4.91 4.10
C GLN A 80 -2.82 -3.57 3.36
N ARG A 81 -2.30 -3.53 2.13
CA ARG A 81 -2.32 -2.33 1.28
C ARG A 81 -3.75 -1.99 0.84
N ALA A 82 -4.51 -3.01 0.42
CA ALA A 82 -5.92 -2.86 0.06
C ALA A 82 -6.78 -2.41 1.25
N ARG A 83 -6.56 -2.99 2.44
CA ARG A 83 -7.21 -2.58 3.70
C ARG A 83 -6.97 -1.11 4.01
N SER A 84 -5.71 -0.68 3.99
CA SER A 84 -5.34 0.72 4.24
C SER A 84 -5.93 1.66 3.20
N HIS A 85 -5.96 1.26 1.92
CA HIS A 85 -6.56 2.06 0.87
C HIS A 85 -8.07 2.24 1.07
N LEU A 86 -8.78 1.14 1.36
CA LEU A 86 -10.22 1.17 1.59
C LEU A 86 -10.56 2.06 2.79
N TRP A 87 -9.84 1.94 3.91
CA TRP A 87 -10.03 2.80 5.08
C TRP A 87 -9.70 4.28 4.80
N SER A 88 -8.76 4.56 3.90
CA SER A 88 -8.51 5.93 3.44
C SER A 88 -9.72 6.49 2.68
N GLN A 89 -10.35 5.69 1.82
CA GLN A 89 -11.50 6.12 1.04
C GLN A 89 -12.76 6.27 1.89
N VAL A 90 -13.00 5.36 2.85
CA VAL A 90 -14.09 5.51 3.82
C VAL A 90 -13.94 6.82 4.60
N ARG A 91 -12.74 7.10 5.12
CA ARG A 91 -12.50 8.36 5.86
C ARG A 91 -12.73 9.61 5.01
N LYS A 92 -12.32 9.59 3.74
CA LYS A 92 -12.57 10.68 2.80
C LYS A 92 -14.06 10.86 2.48
N ALA A 93 -14.79 9.76 2.26
CA ALA A 93 -16.20 9.79 1.92
C ALA A 93 -17.07 10.35 3.05
N PHE A 94 -16.69 10.09 4.30
CA PHE A 94 -17.43 10.55 5.49
C PHE A 94 -16.82 11.79 6.16
N GLY A 95 -15.72 12.33 5.63
CA GLY A 95 -15.06 13.54 6.16
C GLY A 95 -14.47 13.38 7.57
N VAL A 96 -14.08 12.16 7.96
CA VAL A 96 -13.63 11.81 9.31
C VAL A 96 -12.13 11.52 9.40
N SER A 97 -11.52 11.84 10.54
CA SER A 97 -10.08 11.58 10.79
C SER A 97 -9.81 10.13 11.17
N ARG A 98 -10.67 9.54 12.00
CA ARG A 98 -10.62 8.14 12.41
C ARG A 98 -11.90 7.42 11.97
N GLY A 99 -11.81 6.10 11.77
CA GLY A 99 -13.00 5.29 11.42
C GLY A 99 -14.03 5.22 12.56
N GLU A 100 -13.60 5.44 13.80
CA GLU A 100 -14.45 5.49 15.00
C GLU A 100 -15.35 6.73 15.03
N ASP A 101 -14.94 7.82 14.35
CA ASP A 101 -15.62 9.13 14.37
C ASP A 101 -16.81 9.20 13.40
N ILE A 102 -17.11 8.12 12.67
CA ILE A 102 -18.24 8.09 11.75
C ILE A 102 -19.54 8.23 12.57
N PRO A 103 -20.51 9.07 12.16
CA PRO A 103 -21.77 9.19 12.88
C PRO A 103 -22.53 7.87 12.96
N ALA A 104 -23.13 7.56 14.10
CA ALA A 104 -23.87 6.30 14.31
C ALA A 104 -25.04 6.14 13.31
N SER A 105 -25.68 7.25 12.92
CA SER A 105 -26.74 7.28 11.90
C SER A 105 -26.29 6.92 10.49
N GLN A 106 -24.98 6.94 10.22
CA GLN A 106 -24.40 6.70 8.90
C GLN A 106 -23.74 5.31 8.78
N LEU A 107 -23.89 4.46 9.78
CA LEU A 107 -23.30 3.12 9.79
C LEU A 107 -23.74 2.29 8.57
N ASP A 108 -25.03 2.29 8.24
CA ASP A 108 -25.54 1.53 7.09
C ASP A 108 -25.05 2.10 5.76
N SER A 109 -24.98 3.43 5.63
CA SER A 109 -24.38 4.09 4.47
C SER A 109 -22.90 3.71 4.32
N ALA A 110 -22.15 3.61 5.42
CA ALA A 110 -20.75 3.18 5.40
C ALA A 110 -20.61 1.70 4.95
N ARG A 111 -21.50 0.82 5.42
CA ARG A 111 -21.55 -0.58 4.95
C ARG A 111 -21.82 -0.66 3.46
N GLN A 112 -22.80 0.10 2.97
CA GLN A 112 -23.16 0.12 1.56
C GLN A 112 -22.02 0.69 0.70
N PHE A 113 -21.36 1.75 1.14
CA PHE A 113 -20.18 2.31 0.47
C PHE A 113 -19.05 1.29 0.38
N ILE A 114 -18.75 0.57 1.47
CA ILE A 114 -17.73 -0.49 1.47
C ILE A 114 -18.11 -1.62 0.51
N ALA A 115 -19.39 -1.97 0.38
CA ALA A 115 -19.83 -2.98 -0.58
C ALA A 115 -19.68 -2.51 -2.03
N ALA A 116 -20.08 -1.26 -2.31
CA ALA A 116 -20.12 -0.69 -3.66
C ALA A 116 -18.76 -0.22 -4.18
N TYR A 117 -17.83 0.20 -3.30
CA TYR A 117 -16.56 0.79 -3.72
C TYR A 117 -15.71 -0.24 -4.46
N VAL A 118 -15.51 -0.07 -5.76
CA VAL A 118 -14.60 -0.91 -6.54
C VAL A 118 -13.17 -0.47 -6.23
N LEU A 119 -12.33 -1.39 -5.77
CA LEU A 119 -10.90 -1.13 -5.71
C LEU A 119 -10.38 -1.06 -7.15
N GLU A 120 -10.11 0.14 -7.65
CA GLU A 120 -9.46 0.31 -8.95
C GLU A 120 -8.08 -0.39 -8.94
N GLY A 121 -7.86 -1.21 -9.97
CA GLY A 121 -6.66 -2.03 -10.13
C GLY A 121 -7.01 -3.51 -10.10
N GLU A 122 -7.29 -4.08 -11.28
CA GLU A 122 -7.21 -5.53 -11.46
C GLU A 122 -5.85 -5.99 -10.95
N TRP A 123 -5.88 -6.82 -9.90
CA TRP A 123 -4.69 -7.48 -9.45
C TRP A 123 -4.34 -8.55 -10.48
N LEU A 124 -3.41 -8.23 -11.39
CA LEU A 124 -2.70 -9.25 -12.12
C LEU A 124 -1.86 -10.02 -11.11
N PRO A 125 -2.04 -11.35 -10.98
CA PRO A 125 -1.16 -12.13 -10.15
C PRO A 125 0.28 -11.87 -10.57
N ALA A 126 1.16 -11.67 -9.59
CA ALA A 126 2.58 -11.82 -9.89
C ALA A 126 2.72 -13.20 -10.57
N PRO A 127 3.32 -13.29 -11.77
CA PRO A 127 3.58 -14.59 -12.37
C PRO A 127 4.25 -15.43 -11.27
N PRO A 128 3.78 -16.66 -11.02
CA PRO A 128 4.27 -17.45 -9.91
C PRO A 128 5.79 -17.43 -9.94
N CYS A 129 6.43 -17.04 -8.83
CA CYS A 129 7.87 -17.17 -8.72
C CYS A 129 8.19 -18.65 -8.92
N ILE A 130 8.60 -19.01 -10.14
CA ILE A 130 8.96 -20.38 -10.48
C ILE A 130 10.13 -20.72 -9.56
N PRO A 131 9.99 -21.71 -8.64
CA PRO A 131 11.12 -22.21 -7.88
C PRO A 131 12.25 -22.52 -8.87
N VAL A 132 13.47 -22.08 -8.56
CA VAL A 132 14.67 -22.19 -9.43
C VAL A 132 14.91 -23.62 -9.95
N ASP A 133 14.29 -24.63 -9.31
CA ASP A 133 14.42 -26.06 -9.64
C ASP A 133 13.19 -26.67 -10.33
N THR A 134 12.19 -25.87 -10.71
CA THR A 134 11.08 -26.38 -11.55
C THR A 134 11.63 -26.51 -12.98
N PRO A 135 11.58 -27.69 -13.63
CA PRO A 135 11.95 -27.77 -15.02
C PRO A 135 11.06 -26.80 -15.78
N LEU A 136 11.67 -25.76 -16.35
CA LEU A 136 11.03 -24.82 -17.26
C LEU A 136 10.48 -25.63 -18.42
N ILE A 137 9.25 -26.13 -18.29
CA ILE A 137 8.45 -26.54 -19.44
C ILE A 137 8.08 -25.20 -20.07
N LEU A 138 9.01 -24.69 -20.88
CA LEU A 138 8.76 -23.61 -21.81
C LEU A 138 7.45 -24.00 -22.52
N PRO A 139 6.41 -23.15 -22.51
CA PRO A 139 5.21 -23.45 -23.27
C PRO A 139 5.65 -23.86 -24.67
N THR A 140 5.20 -25.03 -25.12
CA THR A 140 5.66 -25.67 -26.36
C THR A 140 5.39 -24.80 -27.59
N THR A 141 4.58 -23.76 -27.42
CA THR A 141 4.20 -22.75 -28.38
C THR A 141 4.39 -21.35 -27.78
N LEU A 142 5.19 -20.53 -28.45
CA LEU A 142 5.38 -19.12 -28.13
C LEU A 142 4.10 -18.34 -28.47
N ASP A 143 3.57 -17.54 -27.54
CA ASP A 143 2.37 -16.73 -27.77
C ASP A 143 2.60 -15.70 -28.90
N LYS A 144 1.54 -15.24 -29.56
CA LYS A 144 1.64 -14.27 -30.68
C LYS A 144 2.26 -12.95 -30.23
N ASP A 145 1.90 -12.49 -29.04
CA ASP A 145 2.46 -11.26 -28.46
C ASP A 145 3.95 -11.45 -28.14
N ASP A 146 4.34 -12.62 -27.63
CA ASP A 146 5.74 -12.96 -27.38
C ASP A 146 6.57 -13.08 -28.67
N GLN A 147 5.98 -13.61 -29.76
CA GLN A 147 6.61 -13.64 -31.08
C GLN A 147 6.90 -12.23 -31.61
N LEU A 148 5.94 -11.31 -31.48
CA LEU A 148 6.12 -9.91 -31.89
C LEU A 148 7.19 -9.21 -31.05
N ASN A 149 7.19 -9.44 -29.73
CA ASN A 149 8.20 -8.91 -28.82
C ASN A 149 9.61 -9.39 -29.20
N LEU A 150 9.76 -10.69 -29.51
CA LEU A 150 11.03 -11.27 -29.93
C LEU A 150 11.49 -10.76 -31.30
N GLN A 151 10.57 -10.55 -32.25
CA GLN A 151 10.90 -9.94 -33.54
C GLN A 151 11.41 -8.51 -33.35
N SER A 152 10.73 -7.73 -32.51
CA SER A 152 11.11 -6.34 -32.19
C SER A 152 12.48 -6.28 -31.52
N LEU A 153 12.75 -7.19 -30.58
CA LEU A 153 14.06 -7.32 -29.95
C LEU A 153 15.17 -7.65 -30.97
N CYS A 154 14.92 -8.59 -31.87
CA CYS A 154 15.89 -8.95 -32.92
C CYS A 154 16.19 -7.74 -33.82
N GLY A 155 15.16 -6.99 -34.22
CA GLY A 155 15.32 -5.77 -35.02
C GLY A 155 16.17 -4.72 -34.31
N HIS A 156 15.90 -4.46 -33.02
CA HIS A 156 16.69 -3.52 -32.23
C HIS A 156 18.15 -3.95 -32.07
N MET A 157 18.43 -5.24 -31.87
CA MET A 157 19.80 -5.73 -31.73
C MET A 157 20.63 -5.52 -33.01
N LEU A 158 20.02 -5.71 -34.18
CA LEU A 158 20.67 -5.43 -35.46
C LEU A 158 20.91 -3.95 -35.66
N GLN A 159 19.91 -3.12 -35.35
CA GLN A 159 20.03 -1.66 -35.44
C GLN A 159 21.12 -1.12 -34.50
N ILE A 160 21.21 -1.63 -33.27
CA ILE A 160 22.26 -1.25 -32.32
C ILE A 160 23.64 -1.61 -32.86
N ARG A 161 23.82 -2.80 -33.44
CA ARG A 161 25.08 -3.20 -34.08
C ARG A 161 25.44 -2.28 -35.25
N ASP A 162 24.45 -1.93 -36.07
CA ASP A 162 24.68 -1.11 -37.26
C ASP A 162 25.03 0.32 -36.86
N LEU A 163 24.38 0.89 -35.84
CA LEU A 163 24.78 2.18 -35.24
C LEU A 163 26.18 2.11 -34.64
N TYR A 164 26.49 1.04 -33.91
CA TYR A 164 27.80 0.85 -33.28
C TYR A 164 28.93 0.80 -34.32
N ARG A 165 28.68 0.18 -35.48
CA ARG A 165 29.61 0.16 -36.61
C ARG A 165 29.67 1.48 -37.35
N HIS A 166 28.51 2.08 -37.66
CA HIS A 166 28.41 3.32 -38.43
C HIS A 166 29.17 4.47 -37.76
N TYR A 167 29.06 4.60 -36.43
CA TYR A 167 29.75 5.64 -35.68
C TYR A 167 31.15 5.22 -35.18
N HIS A 168 31.67 4.07 -35.59
CA HIS A 168 32.96 3.55 -35.13
C HIS A 168 33.12 3.62 -33.59
N LEU A 169 32.06 3.30 -32.84
CA LEU A 169 32.00 3.54 -31.39
C LEU A 169 33.11 2.81 -30.63
N TYR A 170 33.54 1.64 -31.13
CA TYR A 170 34.69 0.93 -30.57
C TYR A 170 35.95 1.78 -30.59
N ASP A 171 36.29 2.32 -31.77
CA ASP A 171 37.49 3.12 -31.96
C ASP A 171 37.37 4.44 -31.20
N ALA A 172 36.23 5.13 -31.34
CA ALA A 172 35.97 6.39 -30.65
C ALA A 172 36.13 6.27 -29.12
N LEU A 173 35.52 5.25 -28.50
CA LEU A 173 35.63 5.03 -27.05
C LEU A 173 37.03 4.58 -26.64
N THR A 174 37.73 3.82 -27.50
CA THR A 174 39.12 3.41 -27.26
C THR A 174 40.08 4.60 -27.33
N TYR A 175 39.87 5.52 -28.27
CA TYR A 175 40.65 6.77 -28.37
C TYR A 175 40.44 7.68 -27.15
N LEU A 176 39.24 7.70 -26.56
CA LEU A 176 38.96 8.38 -25.30
C LEU A 176 39.56 7.65 -24.07
N GLY A 177 40.23 6.50 -24.25
CA GLY A 177 40.78 5.69 -23.16
C GLY A 177 39.73 4.93 -22.35
N SER A 178 38.48 4.87 -22.81
CA SER A 178 37.39 4.20 -22.10
C SER A 178 37.37 2.69 -22.39
N PRO A 179 37.28 1.82 -21.37
CA PRO A 179 37.15 0.37 -21.56
C PRO A 179 35.75 -0.04 -22.06
N ALA A 180 34.79 0.88 -22.13
CA ALA A 180 33.40 0.60 -22.47
C ALA A 180 33.24 0.01 -23.88
N GLY A 181 34.00 0.51 -24.87
CA GLY A 181 33.94 0.00 -26.25
C GLY A 181 34.28 -1.49 -26.35
N LYS A 182 35.38 -1.92 -25.69
CA LYS A 182 35.78 -3.33 -25.65
C LYS A 182 34.76 -4.21 -24.94
N ARG A 183 34.19 -3.74 -23.84
CA ARG A 183 33.18 -4.49 -23.06
C ARG A 183 31.87 -4.64 -23.83
N LEU A 184 31.43 -3.59 -24.53
CA LEU A 184 30.19 -3.61 -25.30
C LEU A 184 30.31 -4.41 -26.58
N TYR A 185 31.49 -4.42 -27.22
CA TYR A 185 31.70 -5.07 -28.51
C TYR A 185 31.23 -6.52 -28.56
N GLY A 186 31.62 -7.35 -27.58
CA GLY A 186 31.21 -8.75 -27.53
C GLY A 186 29.69 -8.91 -27.45
N HIS A 187 29.05 -8.19 -26.52
CA HIS A 187 27.60 -8.27 -26.33
C HIS A 187 26.80 -7.79 -27.56
N VAL A 188 27.25 -6.72 -28.21
CA VAL A 188 26.56 -6.16 -29.38
C VAL A 188 26.75 -7.06 -30.59
N VAL A 189 27.96 -7.57 -30.83
CA VAL A 189 28.23 -8.45 -31.98
C VAL A 189 27.56 -9.81 -31.81
N ASP A 190 27.72 -10.44 -30.65
CA ASP A 190 27.16 -11.77 -30.38
C ASP A 190 25.63 -11.72 -30.36
N GLY A 191 25.05 -10.73 -29.68
CA GLY A 191 23.61 -10.54 -29.61
C GLY A 191 22.98 -10.27 -30.99
N ALA A 192 23.64 -9.48 -31.83
CA ALA A 192 23.18 -9.22 -33.19
C ALA A 192 23.36 -10.43 -34.13
N ALA A 193 24.41 -11.24 -33.94
CA ALA A 193 24.60 -12.48 -34.70
C ALA A 193 23.49 -13.50 -34.39
N ILE A 194 23.10 -13.60 -33.12
CA ILE A 194 21.95 -14.42 -32.70
C ILE A 194 20.66 -13.86 -33.32
N ALA A 195 20.40 -12.57 -33.18
CA ALA A 195 19.21 -11.92 -33.75
C ALA A 195 19.08 -12.16 -35.27
N GLN A 196 20.19 -12.02 -36.01
CA GLN A 196 20.22 -12.24 -37.46
C GLN A 196 19.81 -13.67 -37.87
N ARG A 197 20.14 -14.65 -37.04
CA ARG A 197 19.80 -16.06 -37.30
C ARG A 197 18.32 -16.36 -37.06
N TYR A 198 17.70 -15.69 -36.11
CA TYR A 198 16.32 -15.97 -35.69
C TYR A 198 15.27 -15.07 -36.36
N GLN A 199 15.65 -13.87 -36.79
CA GLN A 199 14.74 -12.94 -37.48
C GLN A 199 13.92 -13.59 -38.62
N PRO A 200 14.50 -14.30 -39.62
CA PRO A 200 13.72 -14.87 -40.71
C PRO A 200 12.79 -16.02 -40.26
N ARG A 201 13.13 -16.69 -39.15
CA ARG A 201 12.31 -17.78 -38.59
C ARG A 201 11.07 -17.25 -37.88
N LEU A 202 11.18 -16.07 -37.28
CA LEU A 202 10.07 -15.38 -36.61
C LEU A 202 9.14 -14.72 -37.63
N GLU A 203 9.69 -14.12 -38.70
CA GLU A 203 8.91 -13.53 -39.80
C GLU A 203 8.06 -14.56 -40.56
N PHE A 204 8.57 -15.78 -40.74
CA PHE A 204 7.83 -16.89 -41.36
C PHE A 204 6.63 -17.36 -40.52
N GLN A 205 6.69 -17.23 -39.19
CA GLN A 205 5.62 -17.68 -38.29
C GLN A 205 4.47 -16.67 -38.13
N LEU A 206 4.70 -15.40 -38.49
CA LEU A 206 3.72 -14.32 -38.40
C LEU A 206 3.00 -14.04 -39.73
N SER A 207 3.41 -14.71 -40.82
CA SER A 207 2.69 -14.68 -42.10
C SER A 207 1.55 -15.71 -42.09
N PRO A 208 0.33 -15.37 -42.53
CA PRO A 208 -0.84 -16.24 -42.48
C PRO A 208 -0.75 -17.48 -43.38
#